data_AF-Q7YTJ3-F1
#
_entry.id   AF-Q7YTJ3-F1
#
_cell.length_a   1.000
_cell.length_b   1.000
_cell.length_c   1.000
_cell.angle_alpha   90.00
_cell.angle_beta   90.00
_cell.angle_gamma   90.00
#
_symmetry.space_group_name_H-M   'P 1'
#
loop_
_entity.id
_entity.type
_entity.pdbx_description
1 polymer ?
#
loop_
_entity_poly.entity_id
_entity_poly.type
_entity_poly.pdbx_seq_one_letter_code
_entity_poly.pdbx_strand_id
1 'polypeptide(L)'
;MLANANSLFRLGSDPTFERRFSGPLQLQQDFQWRAGWGVLKANMLFVYNKTEEETSAPPFLLLIIEDCFIELCDENKIGKDFTFEIKFKSTARSFIFAADSFKSLGRWVSLLTISPIDYIQLSKQSFHEQIEQTQKKAMRD
;
A
#
# COMPACT_ATOMS: atom_id res chain seq x y z
N MET A 1 15.57 -1.46 -3.00
CA MET A 1 16.36 -0.86 -1.89
C MET A 1 15.58 -1.16 -0.61
N LEU A 2 16.05 -2.09 0.23
CA LEU A 2 15.39 -2.35 1.52
C LEU A 2 15.79 -1.22 2.47
N ALA A 3 15.04 -0.12 2.44
CA ALA A 3 15.13 0.88 3.49
C ALA A 3 14.82 0.20 4.83
N ASN A 4 15.56 0.54 5.88
CA ASN A 4 15.23 0.01 7.20
C ASN A 4 13.79 0.47 7.58
N ALA A 5 13.10 -0.31 8.43
CA ALA A 5 11.71 -0.03 8.78
C ALA A 5 11.51 1.41 9.31
N ASN A 6 12.48 1.93 10.07
CA ASN A 6 12.42 3.30 10.59
C ASN A 6 12.43 4.37 9.49
N SER A 7 13.21 4.19 8.42
CA SER A 7 13.22 5.09 7.27
C SER A 7 11.87 5.09 6.56
N LEU A 8 11.24 3.91 6.40
CA LEU A 8 9.90 3.81 5.81
C LEU A 8 8.84 4.45 6.70
N PHE A 9 8.92 4.27 8.02
CA PHE A 9 8.01 4.93 8.96
C PHE A 9 8.15 6.45 8.93
N ARG A 10 9.37 6.98 8.85
CA ARG A 10 9.61 8.43 8.68
C ARG A 10 8.97 8.96 7.41
N LEU A 11 9.07 8.23 6.31
CA LEU A 11 8.42 8.58 5.04
C LEU A 11 6.89 8.57 5.16
N GLY A 12 6.33 7.59 5.88
CA GLY A 12 4.91 7.54 6.22
C GLY A 12 4.46 8.76 7.01
N SER A 13 5.27 9.22 7.98
CA SER A 13 4.98 10.40 8.79
C SER A 13 5.30 11.74 8.12
N ASP A 14 5.98 11.76 6.96
CA ASP A 14 6.35 12.99 6.27
C ASP A 14 5.12 13.64 5.63
N PRO A 15 4.72 14.87 6.04
CA PRO A 15 3.56 15.55 5.47
C PRO A 15 3.79 16.03 4.04
N THR A 16 5.05 16.16 3.61
CA THR A 16 5.40 16.57 2.23
C THR A 16 5.32 15.40 1.25
N PHE A 17 5.33 14.16 1.75
CA PHE A 17 5.21 12.98 0.90
C PHE A 17 3.76 12.77 0.48
N GLU A 18 3.51 12.80 -0.83
CA GLU A 18 2.17 12.85 -1.41
C GLU A 18 1.31 11.66 -0.96
N ARG A 19 0.16 12.00 -0.39
CA ARG A 19 -0.87 11.06 0.02
C ARG A 19 -1.87 10.86 -1.13
N ARG A 20 -1.94 9.62 -1.64
CA ARG A 20 -2.93 9.25 -2.66
C ARG A 20 -4.33 9.12 -2.04
N PHE A 21 -4.42 8.54 -0.86
CA PHE A 21 -5.67 8.37 -0.13
C PHE A 21 -5.44 8.11 1.36
N SER A 22 -6.42 8.48 2.18
CA SER A 22 -6.48 8.09 3.58
C SER A 22 -7.92 7.98 4.05
N GLY A 23 -8.17 7.10 5.01
CA GLY A 23 -9.47 6.97 5.64
C GLY A 23 -9.52 5.84 6.66
N PRO A 24 -10.67 5.66 7.32
CA PRO A 24 -10.88 4.57 8.26
C PRO A 24 -10.73 3.22 7.55
N LEU A 25 -10.07 2.29 8.23
CA LEU A 25 -9.86 0.92 7.77
C LEU A 25 -9.91 -0.02 8.97
N GLN A 26 -10.53 -1.17 8.83
CA GLN A 26 -10.51 -2.22 9.83
C GLN A 26 -9.71 -3.40 9.29
N LEU A 27 -8.73 -3.89 10.05
CA LEU A 27 -7.95 -5.08 9.70
C LEU A 27 -8.55 -6.28 10.43
N GLN A 28 -8.78 -7.38 9.71
CA GLN A 28 -9.14 -8.65 10.31
C GLN A 28 -7.90 -9.32 10.89
N GLN A 29 -7.90 -9.57 12.21
CA GLN A 29 -6.84 -10.30 12.93
C GLN A 29 -7.49 -11.27 13.92
N ASP A 30 -7.11 -12.55 13.89
CA ASP A 30 -7.64 -13.58 14.81
C ASP A 30 -9.17 -13.58 14.93
N PHE A 31 -9.84 -13.45 13.78
CA PHE A 31 -11.31 -13.35 13.66
C PHE A 31 -11.95 -12.14 14.34
N GLN A 32 -11.15 -11.14 14.73
CA GLN A 32 -11.58 -9.85 15.26
C GLN A 32 -11.24 -8.72 14.28
N TRP A 33 -11.99 -7.63 14.37
CA TRP A 33 -11.76 -6.44 13.55
C TRP A 33 -11.06 -5.36 14.37
N ARG A 34 -9.80 -5.07 14.01
CA ARG A 34 -9.06 -3.96 14.60
C ARG A 34 -9.30 -2.70 13.80
N ALA A 35 -9.92 -1.70 14.42
CA ALA A 35 -10.07 -0.38 13.82
C ALA A 35 -8.71 0.32 13.69
N GLY A 36 -8.55 1.08 12.60
CA GLY A 36 -7.39 1.90 12.34
C GLY A 36 -7.65 2.94 11.27
N TRP A 37 -6.60 3.66 10.93
CA TRP A 37 -6.57 4.68 9.89
C TRP A 37 -5.52 4.31 8.86
N GLY A 38 -5.97 4.01 7.64
CA GLY A 38 -5.05 3.67 6.57
C GLY A 38 -4.65 4.91 5.78
N VAL A 39 -3.39 4.95 5.38
CA VAL A 39 -2.81 6.01 4.55
C VAL A 39 -1.99 5.36 3.44
N LEU A 40 -2.35 5.66 2.20
CA LEU A 40 -1.63 5.23 1.01
C LEU A 40 -0.76 6.37 0.50
N LYS A 41 0.56 6.16 0.52
CA LYS A 41 1.54 7.08 -0.09
C LYS A 41 2.38 6.29 -1.09
N ALA A 42 2.50 6.76 -2.32
CA ALA A 42 3.09 6.01 -3.44
C ALA A 42 2.53 4.57 -3.56
N ASN A 43 3.37 3.55 -3.34
CA ASN A 43 3.02 2.13 -3.29
C ASN A 43 3.10 1.56 -1.86
N MET A 44 2.95 2.38 -0.82
CA MET A 44 3.02 1.95 0.59
C MET A 44 1.71 2.25 1.31
N LEU A 45 1.14 1.22 1.92
CA LEU A 45 -0.02 1.34 2.81
C LEU A 45 0.43 1.28 4.26
N PHE A 46 0.24 2.37 4.98
CA PHE A 46 0.45 2.50 6.41
C PHE A 46 -0.89 2.39 7.13
N VAL A 47 -0.96 1.65 8.24
CA VAL A 47 -2.17 1.57 9.08
C VAL A 47 -1.83 1.93 10.52
N TYR A 48 -2.49 2.96 11.01
CA TYR A 48 -2.29 3.54 12.33
C TYR A 48 -3.46 3.22 13.26
N ASN A 49 -3.25 3.25 14.58
CA ASN A 49 -4.33 3.08 15.54
C ASN A 49 -5.30 4.29 15.57
N LYS A 50 -4.82 5.46 15.17
CA LYS A 50 -5.55 6.73 15.09
C LYS A 50 -5.16 7.47 13.82
N THR A 51 -5.80 8.60 13.53
CA THR A 51 -5.43 9.45 12.40
C THR A 51 -3.96 9.90 12.53
N GLU A 52 -3.27 10.10 11.39
CA GLU A 52 -1.86 10.57 11.39
C GLU A 52 -1.68 11.91 12.13
N GLU A 53 -2.73 12.74 12.17
CA GLU A 53 -2.73 14.04 12.85
C GLU A 53 -2.84 13.89 14.38
N GLU A 54 -3.46 12.81 14.86
CA GLU A 54 -3.71 12.57 16.28
C GLU A 54 -2.62 11.74 16.96
N THR A 55 -1.63 11.22 16.23
CA THR A 55 -0.64 10.32 16.83
C THR A 55 0.75 10.40 16.22
N SER A 56 1.76 10.53 17.09
CA SER A 56 3.17 10.31 16.76
C SER A 56 3.56 8.83 16.79
N ALA A 57 2.62 7.94 17.11
CA ALA A 57 2.88 6.51 17.17
C ALA A 57 3.18 5.94 15.77
N PRO A 58 4.12 5.00 15.64
CA PRO A 58 4.36 4.33 14.37
C PRO A 58 3.11 3.56 13.92
N PRO A 59 2.93 3.36 12.62
CA PRO A 59 1.87 2.51 12.11
C PRO A 59 2.06 1.09 12.63
N PHE A 60 0.97 0.42 13.01
CA PHE A 60 1.04 -0.97 13.47
C PHE A 60 1.16 -1.95 12.30
N LEU A 61 0.88 -1.49 11.08
CA LEU A 61 1.05 -2.26 9.85
C LEU A 61 1.63 -1.37 8.75
N LEU A 62 2.59 -1.92 8.02
CA LEU A 62 3.14 -1.37 6.79
C LEU A 62 3.12 -2.46 5.73
N LEU A 63 2.49 -2.19 4.60
CA LEU A 63 2.45 -3.07 3.42
C LEU A 63 3.05 -2.35 2.21
N ILE A 64 3.94 -3.04 1.48
CA ILE A 64 4.50 -2.56 0.21
C ILE A 64 3.68 -3.19 -0.93
N ILE A 65 2.93 -2.36 -1.64
CA ILE A 65 1.92 -2.75 -2.64
C ILE A 65 2.57 -2.84 -4.03
N GLU A 66 3.53 -3.76 -4.19
CA GLU A 66 4.25 -3.97 -5.46
C GLU A 66 4.04 -5.37 -6.07
N ASP A 67 3.85 -6.39 -5.23
CA ASP A 67 3.67 -7.79 -5.64
C ASP A 67 2.39 -8.40 -5.06
N CYS A 68 1.27 -7.71 -5.26
CA CYS A 68 -0.02 -8.13 -4.73
C CYS A 68 -1.14 -8.03 -5.76
N PHE A 69 -2.28 -8.62 -5.40
CA PHE A 69 -3.56 -8.45 -6.07
C PHE A 69 -4.63 -8.16 -5.02
N ILE A 70 -5.66 -7.41 -5.44
CA ILE A 70 -6.74 -6.95 -4.59
C ILE A 70 -8.01 -7.67 -5.02
N GLU A 71 -8.68 -8.31 -4.09
CA GLU A 71 -9.95 -9.01 -4.35
C GLU A 71 -11.03 -8.52 -3.40
N LEU A 72 -12.26 -8.42 -3.90
CA LEU A 72 -13.42 -8.21 -3.05
C LEU A 72 -13.75 -9.52 -2.34
N CYS A 73 -14.05 -9.45 -1.05
CA CYS A 73 -14.45 -10.63 -0.30
C CYS A 73 -15.97 -10.87 -0.42
N ASP A 74 -16.39 -12.12 -0.23
CA ASP A 74 -17.80 -12.45 -0.03
C ASP A 74 -18.23 -12.04 1.38
N GLU A 75 -18.99 -10.94 1.48
CA GLU A 75 -19.47 -10.37 2.74
C GLU A 75 -20.29 -11.38 3.56
N ASN A 76 -21.01 -12.31 2.92
CA ASN A 76 -21.78 -13.34 3.62
C ASN A 76 -20.87 -14.34 4.31
N LYS A 77 -19.75 -14.69 3.68
CA LYS A 77 -18.76 -15.61 4.22
C LYS A 77 -17.93 -14.96 5.33
N ILE A 78 -17.61 -13.69 5.17
CA ILE A 78 -16.76 -12.95 6.13
C ILE A 78 -17.58 -12.42 7.32
N GLY A 79 -18.88 -12.17 7.12
CA GLY A 79 -19.76 -11.57 8.13
C GLY A 79 -19.46 -10.09 8.38
N LYS A 80 -18.96 -9.38 7.36
CA LYS A 80 -18.61 -7.96 7.41
C LYS A 80 -18.77 -7.32 6.04
N ASP A 81 -19.36 -6.13 6.03
CA ASP A 81 -19.54 -5.35 4.81
C ASP A 81 -18.26 -4.62 4.38
N PHE A 82 -18.21 -4.26 3.10
CA PHE A 82 -17.17 -3.43 2.48
C PHE A 82 -15.77 -4.03 2.59
N THR A 83 -15.69 -5.35 2.46
CA THR A 83 -14.45 -6.10 2.67
C THR A 83 -13.66 -6.36 1.39
N PHE A 84 -12.35 -6.28 1.49
CA PHE A 84 -11.41 -6.64 0.43
C PHE A 84 -10.16 -7.32 1.03
N GLU A 85 -9.46 -8.08 0.20
CA GLU A 85 -8.26 -8.83 0.57
C GLU A 85 -7.07 -8.38 -0.28
N ILE A 86 -5.94 -8.11 0.37
CA ILE A 86 -4.65 -7.89 -0.28
C ILE A 86 -3.87 -9.20 -0.22
N LYS A 87 -3.63 -9.84 -1.37
CA LYS A 87 -2.90 -11.11 -1.48
C LYS A 87 -1.52 -10.91 -2.10
N PHE A 88 -0.46 -11.29 -1.39
CA PHE A 88 0.91 -11.18 -1.86
C PHE A 88 1.32 -12.42 -2.65
N LYS A 89 1.75 -12.25 -3.91
CA LYS A 89 2.02 -13.36 -4.83
C LYS A 89 3.22 -14.20 -4.38
N SER A 90 4.29 -13.54 -3.94
CA SER A 90 5.55 -14.19 -3.53
C SER A 90 5.53 -14.87 -2.16
N THR A 91 4.63 -14.48 -1.25
CA THR A 91 4.68 -14.96 0.15
C THR A 91 3.45 -15.75 0.58
N ALA A 92 2.41 -15.86 -0.26
CA ALA A 92 1.10 -16.40 0.07
C ALA A 92 0.41 -15.74 1.29
N ARG A 93 0.98 -14.65 1.82
CA ARG A 93 0.37 -13.87 2.89
C ARG A 93 -0.78 -13.05 2.33
N SER A 94 -1.83 -12.93 3.12
CA SER A 94 -2.93 -12.03 2.82
C SER A 94 -3.41 -11.25 4.02
N PHE A 95 -4.03 -10.11 3.74
CA PHE A 95 -4.59 -9.22 4.75
C PHE A 95 -6.00 -8.84 4.32
N ILE A 96 -6.98 -9.13 5.16
CA ILE A 96 -8.38 -8.79 4.92
C ILE A 96 -8.69 -7.49 5.63
N PHE A 97 -9.25 -6.54 4.89
CA PHE A 97 -9.65 -5.23 5.37
C PHE A 97 -11.13 -4.99 5.14
N ALA A 98 -11.72 -4.11 5.95
CA ALA A 98 -13.04 -3.53 5.73
C ALA A 98 -12.93 -2.01 5.67
N ALA A 99 -13.51 -1.40 4.64
CA ALA A 99 -13.69 0.04 4.58
C ALA A 99 -14.92 0.47 5.40
N ASP A 100 -15.05 1.76 5.67
CA ASP A 100 -16.19 2.34 6.40
C ASP A 100 -17.43 2.56 5.55
N SER A 101 -17.31 2.50 4.23
CA SER A 101 -18.40 2.71 3.28
C SER A 101 -18.09 2.11 1.92
N PHE A 102 -19.13 1.86 1.12
CA PHE A 102 -18.97 1.41 -0.27
C PHE A 102 -18.11 2.36 -1.12
N LYS A 103 -18.27 3.69 -0.92
CA LYS A 103 -17.45 4.70 -1.62
C LYS A 103 -15.97 4.59 -1.26
N SER A 104 -15.69 4.37 0.03
CA SER A 104 -14.32 4.20 0.54
C SER A 104 -13.70 2.90 0.05
N LEU A 105 -14.47 1.80 0.05
CA LEU A 105 -14.07 0.51 -0.55
C LEU A 105 -13.65 0.69 -2.01
N GLY A 106 -14.50 1.34 -2.82
CA GLY A 106 -14.21 1.57 -4.23
C GLY A 106 -12.92 2.35 -4.46
N ARG A 107 -12.63 3.35 -3.62
CA ARG A 107 -11.37 4.11 -3.66
C ARG A 107 -10.17 3.24 -3.25
N TRP A 108 -10.28 2.50 -2.15
CA TRP A 108 -9.21 1.60 -1.69
C TRP A 108 -8.85 0.57 -2.76
N VAL A 109 -9.84 -0.17 -3.26
CA VAL A 109 -9.63 -1.21 -4.29
C VAL A 109 -9.05 -0.61 -5.56
N SER A 110 -9.59 0.51 -6.03
CA SER A 110 -9.11 1.16 -7.25
C SER A 110 -7.64 1.57 -7.13
N LEU A 111 -7.27 2.29 -6.07
CA LEU A 111 -5.91 2.81 -5.91
C LEU A 111 -4.90 1.71 -5.60
N LEU A 112 -5.25 0.74 -4.76
CA LEU A 112 -4.37 -0.40 -4.45
C LEU A 112 -4.13 -1.29 -5.68
N THR A 113 -5.13 -1.47 -6.55
CA THR A 113 -5.00 -2.28 -7.77
C THR A 113 -4.03 -1.64 -8.78
N ILE A 114 -4.04 -0.31 -8.92
CA ILE A 114 -3.15 0.39 -9.87
C ILE A 114 -1.76 0.67 -9.30
N SER A 115 -1.59 0.65 -7.98
CA SER A 115 -0.31 1.00 -7.33
C SER A 115 0.88 0.14 -7.82
N PRO A 116 0.75 -1.19 -8.02
CA PRO A 116 1.81 -1.99 -8.64
C PRO A 116 2.13 -1.57 -10.08
N ILE A 117 1.13 -1.14 -10.85
CA ILE A 117 1.31 -0.72 -12.25
C ILE A 117 2.15 0.55 -12.31
N ASP A 118 1.83 1.55 -11.49
CA ASP A 118 2.58 2.80 -11.39
C ASP A 118 4.06 2.52 -11.04
N TYR A 119 4.29 1.62 -10.07
CA TYR A 119 5.63 1.20 -9.67
C TYR A 119 6.40 0.51 -10.79
N ILE A 120 5.76 -0.41 -11.52
CA ILE A 120 6.37 -1.12 -12.65
C ILE A 120 6.75 -0.14 -13.77
N GLN A 121 5.89 0.83 -14.05
CA GLN A 121 6.15 1.84 -15.09
C GLN A 121 7.37 2.71 -14.74
N LEU A 122 7.44 3.21 -13.51
CA LEU A 122 8.59 3.98 -13.02
C LEU A 122 9.88 3.16 -13.05
N SER A 123 9.80 1.90 -12.62
CA SER A 123 10.95 0.98 -12.66
C SER A 123 11.43 0.73 -14.09
N LYS A 124 10.50 0.48 -15.02
CA LYS A 124 10.79 0.29 -16.44
C LYS A 124 11.47 1.52 -17.04
N GLN A 125 10.98 2.73 -16.72
CA GLN A 125 11.57 3.97 -17.19
C GLN A 125 13.01 4.13 -16.67
N SER A 126 13.22 3.92 -15.36
CA SER A 126 14.55 3.99 -14.76
C SER A 126 15.54 3.01 -15.40
N PHE A 127 15.09 1.80 -15.75
CA PHE A 127 15.94 0.84 -16.45
C PHE A 127 16.26 1.26 -17.88
N HIS A 128 15.31 1.85 -18.63
CA HIS A 128 15.58 2.38 -19.96
C HIS A 128 16.65 3.48 -19.92
N GLU A 129 16.52 4.43 -18.99
CA GLU A 129 17.50 5.51 -18.81
C GLU A 129 18.91 4.97 -18.49
N GLN A 130 19.01 3.94 -17.63
CA GLN A 130 20.29 3.30 -17.31
C GLN A 130 20.90 2.56 -18.50
N ILE A 131 20.08 1.89 -19.33
CA ILE A 131 20.53 1.22 -20.55
C ILE A 131 21.08 2.25 -21.54
N GLU A 132 20.35 3.35 -21.78
CA GLU A 132 20.79 4.41 -22.68
C GLU A 132 22.11 5.06 -22.22
N GLN A 133 22.26 5.32 -20.93
CA GLN A 133 23.47 5.89 -20.37
C GLN A 133 24.67 4.95 -20.55
N THR A 134 24.46 3.65 -20.34
CA THR A 134 25.50 2.64 -20.53
C THR A 134 25.92 2.53 -21.99
N GLN A 135 24.97 2.54 -22.93
CA GLN A 135 25.26 2.53 -24.36
C GLN A 135 26.01 3.79 -24.82
N LYS A 136 25.62 4.97 -24.30
CA LYS A 136 26.32 6.24 -24.59
C LYS A 136 27.75 6.24 -24.05
N LYS A 137 28.03 5.57 -22.93
CA LYS A 137 29.39 5.40 -22.41
C LYS A 137 30.20 4.43 -23.28
N ALA A 138 29.62 3.29 -23.64
CA ALA A 138 30.30 2.31 -24.50
C ALA A 138 30.64 2.83 -25.91
N MET A 139 29.92 3.84 -26.42
CA MET A 139 30.26 4.51 -27.69
C MET A 139 31.34 5.60 -27.55
N ARG A 140 31.72 5.97 -26.33
CA ARG A 140 32.76 6.99 -26.06
C ARG A 140 34.12 6.39 -25.74
N ASP A 141 34.16 5.10 -25.41
CA ASP A 141 35.37 4.30 -25.17
C ASP A 141 35.76 3.53 -26.44
#